data_AF-A0A259MAX8-F1
#
_entry.id   AF-A0A259MAX8-F1
#
_cell.length_a   1.000
_cell.length_b   1.000
_cell.length_c   1.000
_cell.angle_alpha   90.00
_cell.angle_beta   90.00
_cell.angle_gamma   90.00
#
_symmetry.space_group_name_H-M   'P 1'
#
loop_
_entity.id
_entity.type
_entity.pdbx_description
1 polymer ?
#
loop_
_entity_poly.entity_id
_entity_poly.type
_entity_poly.pdbx_seq_one_letter_code
_entity_poly.pdbx_strand_id
1 'polypeptide(L)'
;LGVAFGAHTVTASYQRNNGNNDFDYLRQADSIYLNNSIQYSDFNSPKEQSWMLRYDLNMAGYGIPGLTFMTRYARGWGADYSNANEVYMRQDDNGAPLSGQKRWERDVEARYVVQTGSFKDLSLRVRQATTRATAFESDLNEVRFIAEYPLSIL
;
A
#
# COMPACT_ATOMS: atom_id res chain seq x y z
N LEU A 1 4.43 -3.43 -13.87
CA LEU A 1 5.67 -3.84 -14.56
C LEU A 1 6.85 -3.64 -13.61
N GLY A 2 7.73 -4.62 -13.48
CA GLY A 2 8.93 -4.51 -12.65
C GLY A 2 10.18 -4.94 -13.39
N VAL A 3 11.30 -4.32 -13.07
CA VAL A 3 12.64 -4.68 -13.54
C VAL A 3 13.52 -4.91 -12.32
N ALA A 4 14.24 -6.03 -12.33
CA ALA A 4 15.24 -6.36 -11.31
C ALA A 4 16.64 -6.39 -11.94
N PHE A 5 17.60 -5.78 -11.26
CA PHE A 5 19.01 -5.81 -11.64
C PHE A 5 19.89 -5.87 -10.40
N GLY A 6 20.65 -6.97 -10.25
CA GLY A 6 21.45 -7.22 -9.06
C GLY A 6 20.58 -7.25 -7.80
N ALA A 7 20.94 -6.43 -6.81
CA ALA A 7 20.24 -6.31 -5.54
C ALA A 7 18.98 -5.42 -5.60
N HIS A 8 18.68 -4.82 -6.74
CA HIS A 8 17.69 -3.76 -6.90
C HIS A 8 16.49 -4.23 -7.70
N THR A 9 15.29 -3.86 -7.26
CA THR A 9 14.06 -4.01 -8.05
C THR A 9 13.33 -2.67 -8.10
N VAL A 10 12.92 -2.24 -9.29
CA VAL A 10 12.04 -1.08 -9.50
C VAL A 10 10.76 -1.56 -10.15
N THR A 11 9.62 -1.19 -9.57
CA THR A 11 8.29 -1.56 -10.06
C THR A 11 7.44 -0.31 -10.27
N ALA A 12 6.80 -0.23 -11.42
CA ALA A 12 5.80 0.79 -11.72
C ALA A 12 4.46 0.13 -12.03
N SER A 13 3.37 0.71 -11.54
CA SER A 13 2.01 0.28 -11.86
C SER A 13 1.12 1.47 -12.15
N TYR A 14 0.11 1.21 -12.97
CA TYR A 14 -1.01 2.08 -13.21
C TYR A 14 -2.28 1.27 -12.98
N GLN A 15 -3.26 1.89 -12.34
CA GLN A 15 -4.55 1.32 -11.99
C GLN A 15 -5.63 2.34 -12.32
N ARG A 16 -6.77 1.86 -12.81
CA ARG A 16 -7.93 2.68 -13.11
C ARG A 16 -9.20 1.92 -12.79
N ASN A 17 -10.04 2.50 -11.94
CA ASN A 17 -11.36 1.98 -11.65
C ASN A 17 -12.33 2.58 -12.66
N ASN A 18 -13.13 1.73 -13.29
CA ASN A 18 -14.17 2.16 -14.22
C ASN A 18 -15.52 1.74 -13.63
N GLY A 19 -16.18 2.65 -12.94
CA GLY A 19 -17.42 2.40 -12.22
C GLY A 19 -17.84 3.62 -11.42
N ASN A 20 -19.13 3.68 -11.08
CA ASN A 20 -19.69 4.76 -10.25
C ASN A 20 -19.57 4.49 -8.75
N ASN A 21 -19.16 3.29 -8.36
CA ASN A 21 -18.95 2.86 -6.98
C ASN A 21 -17.48 2.50 -6.74
N ASP A 22 -17.10 2.35 -5.47
CA ASP A 22 -15.79 1.81 -5.10
C ASP A 22 -15.63 0.40 -5.69
N PHE A 23 -14.39 -0.05 -5.93
CA PHE A 23 -14.15 -1.44 -6.30
C PHE A 23 -14.47 -2.35 -5.11
N ASP A 24 -15.43 -3.25 -5.32
CA ASP A 24 -15.97 -4.15 -4.29
C ASP A 24 -15.03 -5.32 -3.96
N TYR A 25 -15.01 -5.69 -2.68
CA TYR A 25 -14.33 -6.89 -2.19
C TYR A 25 -14.97 -7.38 -0.88
N LEU A 26 -14.74 -8.65 -0.53
CA LEU A 26 -15.24 -9.21 0.71
C LEU A 26 -14.42 -8.71 1.90
N ARG A 27 -15.10 -8.10 2.87
CA ARG A 27 -14.46 -7.63 4.10
C ARG A 27 -13.94 -8.81 4.92
N GLN A 28 -12.73 -8.68 5.48
CA GLN A 28 -12.05 -9.74 6.27
C GLN A 28 -11.77 -11.04 5.48
N ALA A 29 -11.81 -11.00 4.15
CA ALA A 29 -11.18 -12.02 3.32
C ALA A 29 -9.68 -11.70 3.16
N ASP A 30 -9.05 -12.19 2.08
CA ASP A 30 -7.75 -11.68 1.66
C ASP A 30 -7.79 -10.15 1.41
N SER A 31 -6.61 -9.55 1.34
CA SER A 31 -6.46 -8.16 0.89
C SER A 31 -7.08 -7.99 -0.51
N ILE A 32 -7.63 -6.80 -0.77
CA ILE A 32 -8.19 -6.47 -2.08
C ILE A 32 -7.14 -6.70 -3.19
N TYR A 33 -7.54 -7.39 -4.26
CA TYR A 33 -6.62 -7.78 -5.34
C TYR A 33 -6.41 -6.64 -6.34
N LEU A 34 -5.68 -5.61 -5.91
CA LEU A 34 -5.36 -4.42 -6.70
C LEU A 34 -3.86 -4.11 -6.60
N ASN A 35 -3.23 -3.78 -7.73
CA ASN A 35 -1.79 -3.50 -7.79
C ASN A 35 -1.38 -2.33 -6.89
N ASN A 36 -2.27 -1.34 -6.74
CA ASN A 36 -2.01 -0.16 -5.94
C ASN A 36 -2.62 -0.24 -4.53
N SER A 37 -3.15 -1.40 -4.10
CA SER A 37 -3.49 -1.59 -2.69
C SER A 37 -2.23 -1.71 -1.85
N ILE A 38 -2.07 -0.77 -0.92
CA ILE A 38 -0.85 -0.58 -0.14
C ILE A 38 -1.15 -0.58 1.37
N GLN A 39 -0.33 0.06 2.22
CA GLN A 39 -0.42 -0.20 3.66
C GLN A 39 -1.74 0.31 4.26
N TYR A 40 -2.24 1.43 3.75
CA TYR A 40 -3.47 2.06 4.22
C TYR A 40 -4.52 2.22 3.11
N SER A 41 -4.15 2.78 1.95
CA SER A 41 -5.08 3.08 0.86
C SER A 41 -5.09 2.00 -0.24
N ASP A 42 -6.29 1.73 -0.78
CA ASP A 42 -6.52 0.74 -1.83
C ASP A 42 -6.53 1.31 -3.25
N PHE A 43 -6.63 2.64 -3.38
CA PHE A 43 -6.80 3.34 -4.67
C PHE A 43 -7.98 2.80 -5.48
N ASN A 44 -9.05 2.45 -4.77
CA ASN A 44 -10.24 1.74 -5.24
C ASN A 44 -11.49 2.62 -5.40
N SER A 45 -11.37 3.96 -5.32
CA SER A 45 -12.53 4.87 -5.40
C SER A 45 -13.12 4.95 -6.82
N PRO A 46 -14.36 5.44 -6.99
CA PRO A 46 -15.03 5.41 -8.28
C PRO A 46 -14.32 6.31 -9.26
N LYS A 47 -14.12 5.83 -10.49
CA LYS A 47 -13.37 6.51 -11.56
C LYS A 47 -11.93 6.90 -11.23
N GLU A 48 -11.41 6.48 -10.07
CA GLU A 48 -10.06 6.83 -9.64
C GLU A 48 -9.03 6.21 -10.58
N GLN A 49 -8.06 7.04 -10.96
CA GLN A 49 -6.84 6.62 -11.63
C GLN A 49 -5.70 6.76 -10.64
N SER A 50 -4.79 5.80 -10.63
CA SER A 50 -3.62 5.86 -9.76
C SER A 50 -2.39 5.27 -10.42
N TRP A 51 -1.23 5.82 -10.08
CA TRP A 51 0.07 5.23 -10.39
C TRP A 51 0.83 4.97 -9.11
N MET A 52 1.73 3.99 -9.14
CA MET A 52 2.68 3.72 -8.07
C MET A 52 4.07 3.49 -8.64
N LEU A 53 5.07 4.00 -7.94
CA LEU A 53 6.48 3.62 -8.11
C LEU A 53 6.95 2.96 -6.82
N ARG A 54 7.63 1.82 -6.95
CA ARG A 54 8.18 1.03 -5.86
C ARG A 54 9.63 0.70 -6.14
N TYR A 55 10.42 0.70 -5.08
CA TYR A 55 11.81 0.27 -5.08
C TYR A 55 12.04 -0.72 -3.94
N ASP A 56 12.69 -1.83 -4.24
CA ASP A 56 13.12 -2.85 -3.29
C ASP A 56 14.63 -3.05 -3.38
N LEU A 57 15.27 -3.28 -2.24
CA LEU A 57 16.70 -3.50 -2.11
C LEU A 57 16.98 -4.72 -1.21
N ASN A 58 17.73 -5.68 -1.74
CA ASN A 58 18.22 -6.83 -0.98
C ASN A 58 19.69 -6.60 -0.55
N MET A 59 19.94 -6.51 0.75
CA MET A 59 21.26 -6.18 1.28
C MET A 59 22.23 -7.38 1.31
N ALA A 60 21.80 -8.58 0.91
CA ALA A 60 22.67 -9.76 0.84
C ALA A 60 23.89 -9.52 -0.08
N GLY A 61 23.69 -8.86 -1.23
CA GLY A 61 24.77 -8.48 -2.14
C GLY A 61 25.74 -7.45 -1.57
N TYR A 62 25.40 -6.81 -0.45
CA TYR A 62 26.20 -5.83 0.28
C TYR A 62 26.75 -6.38 1.60
N GLY A 63 26.67 -7.70 1.82
CA GLY A 63 27.23 -8.36 3.00
C GLY A 63 26.33 -8.34 4.24
N ILE A 64 25.07 -7.93 4.12
CA ILE A 64 24.08 -7.99 5.22
C ILE A 64 22.93 -8.93 4.83
N PRO A 65 23.18 -10.25 4.79
CA PRO A 65 22.13 -11.22 4.48
C PRO A 65 20.97 -11.13 5.46
N GLY A 66 19.74 -11.26 4.96
CA GLY A 66 18.51 -11.14 5.75
C GLY A 66 17.96 -9.72 5.87
N LEU A 67 18.72 -8.68 5.55
CA LEU A 67 18.24 -7.29 5.55
C LEU A 67 17.67 -6.90 4.17
N THR A 68 16.46 -6.37 4.16
CA THR A 68 15.79 -5.85 2.96
C THR A 68 15.15 -4.49 3.24
N PHE A 69 15.16 -3.61 2.24
CA PHE A 69 14.44 -2.34 2.27
C PHE A 69 13.41 -2.27 1.16
N MET A 70 12.31 -1.58 1.43
CA MET A 70 11.29 -1.26 0.44
C MET A 70 10.81 0.18 0.64
N THR A 71 10.61 0.90 -0.45
CA THR A 71 9.81 2.11 -0.42
C THR A 71 8.91 2.18 -1.64
N ARG A 72 7.73 2.76 -1.48
CA ARG A 72 6.80 2.99 -2.58
C ARG A 72 6.04 4.28 -2.36
N TYR A 73 5.68 4.91 -3.47
CA TYR A 73 4.81 6.08 -3.51
C TYR A 73 3.72 5.82 -4.52
N ALA A 74 2.47 5.98 -4.09
CA ALA A 74 1.30 5.88 -4.94
C ALA A 74 0.52 7.19 -4.90
N ARG A 75 -0.05 7.58 -6.05
CA ARG A 75 -0.88 8.77 -6.17
C ARG A 75 -2.11 8.47 -6.99
N GLY A 76 -3.26 8.84 -6.45
CA GLY A 76 -4.59 8.69 -7.02
C GLY A 76 -5.22 10.04 -7.33
N TRP A 77 -6.01 10.09 -8.39
CA TRP A 77 -6.75 11.28 -8.79
C TRP A 77 -8.04 10.92 -9.53
N GLY A 78 -8.95 11.90 -9.56
CA GLY A 78 -10.18 11.79 -10.36
C GLY A 78 -11.26 10.92 -9.72
N ALA A 79 -11.15 10.65 -8.42
CA ALA A 79 -12.21 9.97 -7.69
C ALA A 79 -13.49 10.84 -7.72
N ASP A 80 -14.61 10.24 -8.14
CA ASP A 80 -15.85 10.95 -8.45
C ASP A 80 -17.08 10.14 -8.02
N TYR A 81 -17.70 10.63 -6.94
CA TYR A 81 -18.89 10.06 -6.30
C TYR A 81 -20.21 10.64 -6.84
N SER A 82 -20.20 11.51 -7.87
CA SER A 82 -21.43 12.16 -8.38
C SER A 82 -22.53 11.22 -8.86
N ASN A 83 -22.19 9.95 -9.14
CA ASN A 83 -23.15 8.92 -9.56
C ASN A 83 -23.11 7.66 -8.68
N ALA A 84 -22.45 7.74 -7.52
CA ALA A 84 -22.39 6.62 -6.59
C ALA A 84 -23.79 6.27 -6.08
N ASN A 85 -24.00 5.00 -5.74
CA ASN A 85 -25.23 4.59 -5.07
C ASN A 85 -25.26 5.09 -3.60
N GLU A 86 -26.38 4.88 -2.92
CA GLU A 86 -26.58 5.30 -1.52
C GLU A 86 -25.56 4.72 -0.52
N VAL A 87 -24.92 3.59 -0.85
CA VAL A 87 -23.95 2.91 0.02
C VAL A 87 -22.57 3.55 -0.09
N TYR A 88 -22.14 3.91 -1.29
CA TYR A 88 -20.80 4.46 -1.55
C TYR A 88 -20.76 5.98 -1.59
N MET A 89 -21.91 6.65 -1.64
CA MET A 89 -22.00 8.11 -1.73
C MET A 89 -21.17 8.80 -0.64
N ARG A 90 -20.30 9.72 -1.05
CA ARG A 90 -19.59 10.64 -0.16
C ARG A 90 -19.93 12.07 -0.57
N GLN A 91 -20.26 12.91 0.39
CA GLN A 91 -20.72 14.28 0.18
C GLN A 91 -19.87 15.27 0.98
N ASP A 92 -19.87 16.53 0.57
CA ASP A 92 -19.36 17.64 1.37
C ASP A 92 -20.36 18.07 2.45
N ASP A 93 -19.98 19.06 3.26
CA ASP A 93 -20.81 19.60 4.35
C ASP A 93 -22.15 20.21 3.88
N ASN A 94 -22.29 20.50 2.58
CA ASN A 94 -23.51 21.03 1.97
C ASN A 94 -24.37 19.92 1.32
N GLY A 95 -23.96 18.66 1.42
CA GLY A 95 -24.65 17.52 0.81
C GLY A 95 -24.37 17.34 -0.70
N ALA A 96 -23.42 18.08 -1.29
CA ALA A 96 -23.05 17.88 -2.68
C ALA A 96 -22.10 16.67 -2.81
N PRO A 97 -22.29 15.76 -3.80
CA PRO A 97 -21.38 14.64 -4.00
C PRO A 97 -19.94 15.08 -4.24
N LEU A 98 -18.99 14.41 -3.59
CA LEU A 98 -17.57 14.68 -3.77
C LEU A 98 -17.12 14.25 -5.18
N SER A 99 -16.46 15.15 -5.90
CA SER A 99 -15.88 14.87 -7.21
C SER A 99 -14.46 15.41 -7.32
N GLY A 100 -13.68 14.87 -8.26
CA GLY A 100 -12.31 15.31 -8.51
C GLY A 100 -11.34 15.07 -7.34
N GLN A 101 -11.66 14.11 -6.48
CA GLN A 101 -10.92 13.82 -5.25
C GLN A 101 -9.56 13.17 -5.55
N LYS A 102 -8.59 13.36 -4.64
CA LYS A 102 -7.18 12.97 -4.83
C LYS A 102 -6.57 12.48 -3.53
N ARG A 103 -5.72 11.46 -3.62
CA ARG A 103 -4.93 10.95 -2.49
C ARG A 103 -3.52 10.58 -2.92
N TRP A 104 -2.61 10.53 -1.97
CA TRP A 104 -1.32 9.89 -2.15
C TRP A 104 -0.89 9.21 -0.87
N GLU A 105 -0.12 8.13 -1.01
CA GLU A 105 0.48 7.43 0.12
C GLU A 105 1.92 7.06 -0.19
N ARG A 106 2.78 7.19 0.83
CA ARG A 106 4.17 6.79 0.81
C ARG A 106 4.42 5.78 1.91
N ASP A 107 4.99 4.64 1.54
CA ASP A 107 5.45 3.62 2.47
C ASP A 107 6.96 3.50 2.47
N VAL A 108 7.52 3.26 3.65
CA VAL A 108 8.92 2.88 3.86
C VAL A 108 8.96 1.68 4.79
N GLU A 109 9.73 0.67 4.42
CA GLU A 109 9.87 -0.58 5.17
C GLU A 109 11.32 -1.01 5.25
N ALA A 110 11.70 -1.51 6.43
CA ALA A 110 12.91 -2.28 6.63
C ALA A 110 12.55 -3.60 7.33
N ARG A 111 13.10 -4.70 6.83
CA ARG A 111 12.93 -6.03 7.40
C ARG A 111 14.27 -6.70 7.57
N TYR A 112 14.51 -7.32 8.72
CA TYR A 112 15.68 -8.12 9.00
C TYR A 112 15.28 -9.52 9.48
N VAL A 113 15.84 -10.55 8.86
CA VAL A 113 15.74 -11.93 9.33
C VAL A 113 17.08 -12.35 9.92
N VAL A 114 17.10 -12.81 11.17
CA VAL A 114 18.32 -13.29 11.83
C VAL A 114 18.83 -14.56 11.14
N GLN A 115 20.08 -14.56 10.71
CA GLN A 115 20.64 -15.63 9.86
C GLN A 115 21.18 -16.84 10.63
N THR A 116 21.61 -16.66 11.88
CA THR A 116 22.33 -17.68 12.67
C THR A 116 22.07 -17.53 14.17
N GLY A 117 22.41 -18.57 14.94
CA GLY A 117 22.33 -18.56 16.41
C GLY A 117 20.93 -18.91 16.94
N SER A 118 20.70 -18.70 18.23
CA SER A 118 19.48 -19.11 18.94
C SER A 118 18.19 -18.43 18.46
N PHE A 119 18.32 -17.28 17.78
CA PHE A 119 17.19 -16.54 17.21
C PHE A 119 17.12 -16.65 15.69
N LYS A 120 17.82 -17.62 15.07
CA LYS A 120 17.77 -17.84 13.63
C LYS A 120 16.31 -17.90 13.15
N ASP A 121 16.02 -17.23 12.04
CA ASP A 121 14.68 -17.11 11.44
C ASP A 121 13.72 -16.13 12.14
N LEU A 122 14.14 -15.48 13.24
CA LEU A 122 13.42 -14.32 13.79
C LEU A 122 13.41 -13.19 12.76
N SER A 123 12.21 -12.77 12.36
CA SER A 123 11.93 -11.67 11.45
C SER A 123 11.48 -10.44 12.23
N LEU A 124 12.23 -9.36 12.10
CA LEU A 124 11.90 -8.04 12.63
C LEU A 124 11.58 -7.12 11.46
N ARG A 125 10.43 -6.46 11.50
CA ARG A 125 9.96 -5.59 10.43
C ARG A 125 9.42 -4.29 11.00
N VAL A 126 9.88 -3.17 10.45
CA VAL A 126 9.32 -1.84 10.68
C VAL A 126 8.76 -1.31 9.37
N ARG A 127 7.55 -0.76 9.43
CA ARG A 127 6.87 -0.14 8.27
C ARG A 127 6.28 1.19 8.68
N GLN A 128 6.45 2.22 7.85
CA GLN A 128 5.94 3.56 8.06
C GLN A 128 5.12 3.96 6.83
N ALA A 129 3.85 4.33 7.05
CA ALA A 129 2.97 4.87 6.01
C ALA A 129 2.61 6.32 6.30
N THR A 130 2.68 7.18 5.28
CA THR A 130 2.16 8.54 5.30
C THR A 130 1.17 8.67 4.17
N THR A 131 -0.08 8.95 4.48
CA THR A 131 -1.15 9.17 3.49
C THR A 131 -1.76 10.55 3.65
N ARG A 132 -2.06 11.20 2.53
CA ARG A 132 -2.81 12.46 2.51
C ARG A 132 -3.89 12.40 1.46
N ALA A 133 -5.04 12.95 1.77
CA ALA A 133 -6.19 12.95 0.87
C ALA A 133 -6.97 14.25 0.91
N THR A 134 -7.79 14.47 -0.11
CA THR A 134 -8.87 15.47 -0.07
C THR A 134 -10.02 14.93 0.79
N ALA A 135 -11.19 15.59 0.78
CA ALA A 135 -12.29 15.38 1.74
C ALA A 135 -12.92 13.97 1.84
N PHE A 136 -12.47 13.02 1.04
CA PHE A 136 -13.01 11.67 0.99
C PHE A 136 -12.23 10.65 1.82
N GLU A 137 -11.03 10.94 2.33
CA GLU A 137 -10.26 10.04 3.18
C GLU A 137 -9.45 10.85 4.20
N SER A 138 -9.15 10.28 5.36
CA SER A 138 -8.41 10.99 6.41
C SER A 138 -6.92 10.97 6.15
N ASP A 139 -6.24 12.08 6.47
CA ASP A 139 -4.79 12.10 6.60
C ASP A 139 -4.33 11.16 7.73
N LEU A 140 -3.26 10.40 7.49
CA LEU A 140 -2.68 9.49 8.50
C LEU A 140 -1.16 9.46 8.42
N ASN A 141 -0.53 9.28 9.58
CA ASN A 141 0.84 8.80 9.71
C ASN A 141 0.82 7.58 10.62
N GLU A 142 1.36 6.45 10.15
CA GLU A 142 1.30 5.18 10.85
C GLU A 142 2.68 4.53 10.88
N VAL A 143 3.03 3.91 12.01
CA VAL A 143 4.22 3.08 12.16
C VAL A 143 3.79 1.72 12.70
N ARG A 144 4.24 0.64 12.08
CA ARG A 144 4.03 -0.74 12.53
C ARG A 144 5.38 -1.38 12.82
N PHE A 145 5.52 -1.94 14.02
CA PHE A 145 6.62 -2.82 14.40
C PHE A 145 6.10 -4.24 14.54
N ILE A 146 6.75 -5.18 13.86
CA ILE A 146 6.28 -6.56 13.73
C ILE A 146 7.47 -7.48 14.04
N ALA A 147 7.28 -8.42 14.95
CA ALA A 147 8.22 -9.48 15.26
C ALA A 147 7.55 -10.84 15.00
N GLU A 148 8.18 -11.67 14.19
CA GLU A 148 7.66 -12.98 13.77
C GLU A 148 8.77 -14.02 13.97
N TYR A 149 8.47 -15.09 14.73
CA TYR A 149 9.41 -16.20 14.94
C TYR A 149 8.74 -17.51 14.55
N PRO A 150 9.12 -18.12 13.40
CA PRO A 150 8.55 -19.40 12.99
C PRO A 150 9.16 -20.53 13.82
N LEU A 151 8.31 -21.21 14.59
CA LEU A 151 8.70 -22.38 15.38
C LEU A 151 8.26 -23.65 14.65
N SER A 152 9.21 -24.45 14.18
CA SER A 152 8.92 -25.84 13.80
C SER A 152 8.83 -26.68 15.06
N ILE A 153 7.67 -27.32 15.28
CA ILE A 153 7.41 -28.19 16.43
C ILE A 153 7.48 -29.68 16.07
N LEU A 154 7.94 -30.00 14.86
CA LEU A 154 8.09 -31.33 14.29
C LEU A 154 9.48 -31.49 13.70
#